data_AF-A0A8S3JT43-F1
#
_entry.id   AF-A0A8S3JT43-F1
#
_cell.length_a   1.000
_cell.length_b   1.000
_cell.length_c   1.000
_cell.angle_alpha   90.00
_cell.angle_beta   90.00
_cell.angle_gamma   90.00
#
_symmetry.space_group_name_H-M   'P 1'
#
loop_
_entity.id
_entity.type
_entity.pdbx_description
1 polymer ?
#
loop_
_entity_poly.entity_id
_entity_poly.type
_entity_poly.pdbx_seq_one_letter_code
_entity_poly.pdbx_strand_id
1 'polypeptide(L)'
;VELSSLVISDTKYWLVLCALLTLLTPVCARSGPGTLIYLRILEGLCSSCVYPSLYAVWSKWAPKNNKSALVTVSFSGAYFGTFIIMLLGGVIAADWSLKWIFYLSGTFL
;
A
#
# COMPACT_ATOMS: atom_id res chain seq x y z
N VAL A 1 -1.52 23.88 -14.64
CA VAL A 1 -1.39 22.59 -15.37
C VAL A 1 0.01 22.01 -15.22
N GLU A 2 1.08 22.81 -15.32
CA GLU A 2 2.47 22.33 -15.11
C GLU A 2 2.81 21.91 -13.66
N LEU A 3 2.37 22.70 -12.66
CA LEU A 3 2.59 22.34 -11.26
C LEU A 3 1.77 21.12 -10.81
N SER A 4 0.64 20.82 -11.49
CA SER A 4 -0.14 19.61 -11.21
C SER A 4 0.52 18.36 -11.78
N SER A 5 1.13 18.43 -12.97
CA SER A 5 1.90 17.32 -13.53
C SER A 5 3.15 17.00 -12.72
N LEU A 6 3.79 18.01 -12.13
CA LEU A 6 4.99 17.84 -11.30
C LEU A 6 4.68 17.10 -9.99
N VAL A 7 3.63 17.53 -9.26
CA VAL A 7 3.17 16.84 -8.03
C VAL A 7 2.71 15.40 -8.31
N ILE A 8 2.03 15.18 -9.43
CA ILE A 8 1.61 13.84 -9.85
C ILE A 8 2.84 12.98 -10.19
N SER A 9 3.89 13.57 -10.78
CA SER A 9 5.16 12.90 -11.03
C SER A 9 5.85 12.49 -9.72
N ASP A 10 5.98 13.42 -8.78
CA ASP A 10 6.58 13.16 -7.46
C ASP A 10 5.84 12.06 -6.68
N THR A 11 4.51 12.10 -6.71
CA THR A 11 3.66 11.08 -6.06
C THR A 11 3.87 9.68 -6.66
N LYS A 12 4.07 9.58 -7.98
CA LYS A 12 4.33 8.29 -8.65
C LYS A 12 5.64 7.66 -8.19
N TYR A 13 6.70 8.45 -8.00
CA TYR A 13 7.98 7.92 -7.54
C TYR A 13 7.89 7.29 -6.15
N TRP A 14 7.19 7.94 -5.22
CA TRP A 14 6.96 7.37 -3.87
C TRP A 14 6.12 6.10 -3.91
N LEU A 15 5.08 6.05 -4.74
CA LEU A 15 4.25 4.85 -4.90
C LEU A 15 5.01 3.67 -5.50
N VAL A 16 5.83 3.91 -6.53
CA VAL A 16 6.66 2.86 -7.15
C VAL A 16 7.72 2.38 -6.18
N LEU A 17 8.36 3.28 -5.43
CA LEU A 17 9.32 2.90 -4.39
C LEU A 17 8.66 2.04 -3.31
N CYS A 18 7.49 2.46 -2.81
CA CYS A 18 6.75 1.70 -1.81
C CYS A 18 6.34 0.32 -2.34
N ALA A 19 5.85 0.23 -3.57
CA ALA A 19 5.48 -1.03 -4.21
C ALA A 19 6.68 -1.98 -4.37
N LEU A 20 7.83 -1.46 -4.81
CA LEU A 20 9.07 -2.24 -4.91
C LEU A 20 9.53 -2.78 -3.54
N LEU A 21 9.44 -1.95 -2.49
CA LEU A 21 9.76 -2.36 -1.13
C LEU A 21 8.81 -3.47 -0.61
N THR A 22 7.50 -3.31 -0.80
CA THR A 22 6.52 -4.32 -0.39
C THR A 22 6.74 -5.65 -1.12
N LEU A 23 7.12 -5.61 -2.41
CA LEU A 23 7.42 -6.80 -3.22
C LEU A 23 8.70 -7.51 -2.77
N LEU A 24 9.66 -6.77 -2.20
CA LEU A 24 10.89 -7.31 -1.63
C LEU A 24 10.70 -7.92 -0.23
N THR A 25 9.61 -7.57 0.46
CA THR A 25 9.26 -8.08 1.81
C THR A 25 9.16 -9.61 1.89
N PRO A 26 8.42 -10.33 1.02
CA PRO A 26 8.35 -11.79 1.07
C PRO A 26 9.68 -12.47 0.71
N VAL A 27 10.52 -11.83 -0.12
CA VAL A 27 11.87 -12.35 -0.47
C VAL A 27 12.82 -12.22 0.72
N CYS A 28 12.81 -11.07 1.39
CA CYS A 28 13.61 -10.83 2.60
C CYS A 28 13.11 -11.61 3.82
N ALA A 29 11.82 -12.00 3.87
CA ALA A 29 11.29 -12.87 4.92
C ALA A 29 11.99 -14.22 5.02
N ARG A 30 12.62 -14.66 3.92
CA ARG A 30 13.35 -15.93 3.82
C ARG A 30 14.79 -15.84 4.33
N SER A 31 15.37 -14.63 4.39
CA SER A 31 16.79 -14.41 4.72
C SER A 31 17.08 -14.13 6.20
N GLY A 32 16.05 -13.81 7.01
CA GLY A 32 16.18 -13.70 8.47
C GLY A 32 15.42 -12.52 9.10
N PRO A 33 15.28 -12.50 10.45
CA PRO A 33 14.46 -11.51 11.17
C PRO A 33 15.02 -10.08 11.11
N GLY A 34 16.35 -9.90 11.00
CA GLY A 34 16.97 -8.57 10.95
C GLY A 34 16.65 -7.79 9.68
N THR A 35 16.66 -8.46 8.53
CA THR A 35 16.34 -7.86 7.22
C THR A 35 14.87 -7.44 7.14
N LEU A 36 13.97 -8.22 7.76
CA LEU A 36 12.55 -7.87 7.86
C LEU A 36 12.30 -6.59 8.65
N ILE A 37 12.99 -6.40 9.78
CA ILE A 37 12.85 -5.20 10.62
C ILE A 37 13.31 -3.97 9.84
N TYR A 38 14.48 -4.04 9.20
CA TYR A 38 15.01 -2.93 8.40
C TYR A 38 14.04 -2.54 7.27
N LEU A 39 13.52 -3.53 6.55
CA LEU A 39 12.62 -3.30 5.44
C LEU A 39 11.26 -2.76 5.89
N ARG A 40 10.78 -3.17 7.06
CA ARG A 40 9.55 -2.61 7.67
C ARG A 40 9.69 -1.16 8.11
N ILE A 41 10.86 -0.76 8.62
CA ILE A 41 11.13 0.64 8.94
C ILE A 41 11.09 1.49 7.66
N LEU A 42 11.74 1.01 6.59
CA LEU A 42 11.75 1.67 5.28
C LEU A 42 10.35 1.77 4.67
N GLU A 43 9.56 0.70 4.74
CA GLU A 43 8.19 0.67 4.26
C GLU A 43 7.29 1.64 5.04
N GLY A 44 7.42 1.69 6.37
CA GLY A 44 6.70 2.64 7.21
C GLY A 44 7.02 4.10 6.90
N LEU A 45 8.29 4.41 6.63
CA LEU A 45 8.71 5.75 6.21
C LEU A 45 8.14 6.12 4.84
N CYS A 46 8.19 5.22 3.86
CA CYS A 46 7.62 5.47 2.53
C CYS A 46 6.11 5.67 2.58
N SER A 47 5.39 4.81 3.30
CA SER A 47 3.92 4.88 3.40
C SER A 47 3.47 6.19 4.05
N SER A 48 4.22 6.70 5.02
CA SER A 48 3.97 8.01 5.66
C SER A 48 4.06 9.18 4.68
N CYS A 49 4.92 9.12 3.66
CA CYS A 49 5.04 10.14 2.62
C CYS A 49 3.98 10.02 1.52
N VAL A 50 3.34 8.85 1.39
CA VAL A 50 2.25 8.62 0.42
C VAL A 50 0.96 9.31 0.86
N TYR A 51 0.63 9.33 2.15
CA TYR A 51 -0.57 10.02 2.66
C TYR A 51 -0.60 11.53 2.33
N PRO A 52 0.43 12.35 2.63
CA PRO A 52 0.40 13.79 2.33
C PRO A 52 0.38 14.09 0.83
N SER A 53 1.04 13.27 0.02
CA SER A 53 0.98 13.38 -1.44
C SER A 53 -0.42 13.04 -1.99
N LEU A 54 -1.10 12.05 -1.41
CA LEU A 54 -2.49 11.73 -1.72
C LEU A 54 -3.45 12.89 -1.39
N TYR A 55 -3.28 13.51 -0.21
CA TYR A 55 -4.05 14.71 0.17
C TYR A 55 -3.77 15.90 -0.76
N ALA A 56 -2.52 16.08 -1.21
CA ALA A 56 -2.16 17.11 -2.18
C ALA A 56 -2.86 16.89 -3.53
N VAL A 57 -2.93 15.63 -4.01
CA VAL A 57 -3.66 15.26 -5.24
C VAL A 57 -5.16 15.51 -5.09
N TRP A 58 -5.79 15.07 -3.98
CA TRP A 58 -7.22 15.32 -3.72
C TRP A 58 -7.57 16.79 -3.61
N SER A 59 -6.67 17.63 -3.06
CA SER A 59 -6.89 19.07 -2.96
C SER A 59 -7.07 19.74 -4.33
N LYS A 60 -6.41 19.20 -5.36
CA LYS A 60 -6.37 19.72 -6.74
C LYS A 60 -7.44 19.10 -7.63
N TRP A 61 -7.78 17.82 -7.42
CA TRP A 61 -8.76 17.09 -8.22
C TRP A 61 -10.21 17.31 -7.82
N ALA A 62 -10.48 17.71 -6.58
CA ALA A 62 -11.85 17.68 -6.08
C ALA A 62 -12.59 19.04 -6.22
N PRO A 63 -13.73 19.11 -6.94
CA PRO A 63 -14.56 20.31 -7.04
C PRO A 63 -15.18 20.67 -5.68
N LYS A 64 -15.37 21.97 -5.40
CA LYS A 64 -15.66 22.55 -4.06
C LYS A 64 -16.84 21.90 -3.30
N ASN A 65 -17.78 21.26 -3.99
CA ASN A 65 -19.03 20.78 -3.40
C ASN A 65 -18.99 19.31 -2.90
N ASN A 66 -18.15 18.45 -3.47
CA ASN A 66 -18.18 16.99 -3.21
C ASN A 66 -16.82 16.42 -2.74
N LYS A 67 -15.88 17.28 -2.31
CA LYS A 67 -14.53 16.87 -1.87
C LYS A 67 -14.57 15.74 -0.82
N SER A 68 -15.46 15.85 0.16
CA SER A 68 -15.61 14.86 1.23
C SER A 68 -16.06 13.51 0.71
N ALA A 69 -17.05 13.47 -0.20
CA ALA A 69 -17.57 12.22 -0.75
C ALA A 69 -16.50 11.41 -1.51
N LEU A 70 -15.66 12.07 -2.31
CA LEU A 70 -14.58 11.40 -3.07
C LEU A 70 -13.52 10.79 -2.14
N VAL A 71 -13.19 11.50 -1.06
CA VAL A 71 -12.26 11.04 -0.02
C VAL A 71 -12.87 9.86 0.73
N THR A 72 -14.14 9.96 1.15
CA THR A 72 -14.85 8.87 1.87
C THR A 72 -14.96 7.61 1.02
N VAL A 73 -15.27 7.73 -0.28
CA VAL A 73 -15.30 6.58 -1.21
C VAL A 73 -13.92 5.92 -1.30
N SER A 74 -12.85 6.71 -1.43
CA SER A 74 -11.48 6.19 -1.52
C SER A 74 -11.06 5.44 -0.25
N PHE A 75 -11.36 5.99 0.93
CA PHE A 75 -11.11 5.32 2.21
C PHE A 75 -11.97 4.07 2.38
N SER A 76 -13.25 4.10 1.96
CA SER A 76 -14.13 2.93 2.04
C SER A 76 -13.58 1.75 1.23
N GLY A 77 -12.99 2.01 0.05
CA GLY A 77 -12.31 1.00 -0.74
C GLY A 77 -11.08 0.41 -0.05
N ALA A 78 -10.28 1.25 0.62
CA ALA A 78 -9.10 0.80 1.37
C ALA A 78 -9.47 -0.10 2.56
N TYR A 79 -10.52 0.26 3.32
CA TYR A 79 -11.03 -0.56 4.41
C TYR A 79 -11.63 -1.88 3.92
N PHE A 80 -12.37 -1.82 2.80
CA PHE A 80 -12.95 -3.02 2.18
C PHE A 80 -11.86 -4.00 1.70
N GLY A 81 -10.79 -3.49 1.07
CA GLY A 81 -9.64 -4.29 0.68
C GLY A 81 -8.95 -4.95 1.89
N THR A 82 -8.73 -4.19 2.97
CA THR A 82 -8.15 -4.72 4.22
C THR A 82 -9.02 -5.83 4.81
N PHE A 83 -10.33 -5.64 4.82
CA PHE A 83 -11.27 -6.63 5.31
C PHE A 83 -11.22 -7.94 4.52
N ILE A 84 -11.20 -7.85 3.18
CA ILE A 84 -11.05 -9.03 2.30
C ILE A 84 -9.72 -9.73 2.57
N ILE A 85 -8.61 -8.99 2.67
CA ILE A 85 -7.29 -9.57 2.92
C ILE A 85 -7.23 -10.25 4.29
N MET A 86 -7.81 -9.65 5.34
CA MET A 86 -7.87 -10.27 6.67
C MET A 86 -8.74 -11.53 6.68
N LEU A 87 -9.89 -11.52 5.99
CA LEU A 87 -10.74 -12.70 5.87
C LEU A 87 -10.02 -13.83 5.14
N LEU A 88 -9.40 -13.54 3.99
CA LEU A 88 -8.63 -14.52 3.23
C LEU A 88 -7.42 -15.01 4.04
N GLY A 89 -6.67 -14.11 4.66
CA GLY A 89 -5.52 -14.45 5.49
C GLY A 89 -5.88 -15.34 6.69
N GLY A 90 -7.01 -15.08 7.34
CA GLY A 90 -7.52 -15.88 8.46
C GLY A 90 -7.95 -17.29 8.04
N VAL A 91 -8.64 -17.42 6.91
CA VAL A 91 -9.06 -18.73 6.37
C VAL A 91 -7.84 -19.53 5.91
N ILE A 92 -6.89 -18.90 5.22
CA ILE A 92 -5.67 -19.58 4.75
C ILE A 92 -4.78 -20.00 5.93
N ALA A 93 -4.68 -19.19 7.00
CA ALA A 93 -3.90 -19.53 8.18
C ALA A 93 -4.50 -20.67 9.02
N ALA A 94 -5.82 -20.86 8.98
CA ALA A 94 -6.51 -21.91 9.71
C ALA A 94 -6.36 -23.30 9.05
N ASP A 95 -6.45 -23.38 7.72
CA ASP A 95 -6.38 -24.65 6.99
C ASP A 95 -4.97 -25.04 6.53
N TRP A 96 -4.07 -24.06 6.34
CA TRP A 96 -2.71 -24.33 5.88
C TRP A 96 -1.67 -23.60 6.72
N SER A 97 -0.74 -24.38 7.30
CA SER A 97 0.46 -23.86 7.95
C SER A 97 1.11 -22.75 7.10
N LEU A 98 1.56 -21.68 7.77
CA LEU A 98 2.11 -20.37 7.30
C LEU A 98 2.79 -20.36 5.92
N LYS A 99 3.39 -21.49 5.51
CA LYS A 99 4.03 -21.75 4.23
C LYS A 99 3.14 -21.49 3.00
N TRP A 100 1.83 -21.74 3.04
CA TRP A 100 0.96 -21.54 1.85
C TRP A 100 0.60 -20.08 1.58
N ILE A 101 0.54 -19.24 2.61
CA ILE A 101 0.39 -17.77 2.45
C ILE A 101 1.56 -17.21 1.64
N PHE A 102 2.77 -17.74 1.85
CA PHE A 102 3.96 -17.37 1.08
C PHE A 102 3.91 -17.87 -0.38
N TYR A 103 3.24 -18.98 -0.68
CA TYR A 103 3.09 -19.48 -2.07
C TYR A 103 2.00 -18.72 -2.85
N LEU A 104 0.87 -18.40 -2.23
CA LEU A 104 -0.20 -17.61 -2.85
C LEU A 104 0.21 -16.13 -3.08
N SER A 105 0.95 -15.53 -2.14
CA SER A 105 1.45 -14.16 -2.31
C SER A 105 2.48 -14.01 -3.44
N GLY A 106 3.16 -15.09 -3.85
CA GLY A 106 4.10 -15.07 -4.98
C GLY A 106 3.47 -15.37 -6.35
N THR A 107 2.24 -15.89 -6.37
CA THR A 107 1.53 -16.28 -7.61
C THR A 107 0.42 -15.31 -8.01
N PHE A 108 -0.03 -14.44 -7.10
CA PHE A 108 -1.02 -13.38 -7.38
C PHE A 108 -0.38 -12.04 -7.82
N LEU A 109 0.93 -12.02 -8.02
CA LEU A 109 1.63 -10.95 -8.75
C LEU A 109 1.62 -11.27 -10.25
#